data_AF-A0A133U936-F1
#
_entry.id   AF-A0A133U936-F1
#
_cell.length_a   1.000
_cell.length_b   1.000
_cell.length_c   1.000
_cell.angle_alpha   90.00
_cell.angle_beta   90.00
_cell.angle_gamma   90.00
#
_symmetry.space_group_name_H-M   'P 1'
#
loop_
_entity.id
_entity.type
_entity.pdbx_description
1 polymer ?
#
loop_
_entity_poly.entity_id
_entity_poly.type
_entity_poly.pdbx_seq_one_letter_code
_entity_poly.pdbx_strand_id
1 'polypeptide(L)'
;MKLNEDRWDILSDILEPIYENESCNFSKLEKEMNLPTQKLKKYIAFLSGERYLDTENENGKKQVTITGRGRVLFRIVNLREKPEKESEVLAEK
;
A
#
# COMPACT_ATOMS: atom_id res chain seq x y z
N MET A 1 13.30 -9.57 -5.30
CA MET A 1 11.97 -9.56 -5.96
C MET A 1 11.97 -8.38 -6.94
N LYS A 2 11.89 -8.57 -8.26
CA LYS A 2 11.78 -7.43 -9.22
C LYS A 2 10.34 -6.92 -9.24
N LEU A 3 10.11 -5.62 -9.01
CA LEU A 3 8.78 -4.99 -9.07
C LEU A 3 8.37 -4.85 -10.54
N ASN A 4 7.32 -5.57 -10.96
CA ASN A 4 6.66 -5.38 -12.25
C ASN A 4 5.50 -4.37 -12.08
N GLU A 5 4.99 -3.80 -13.17
CA GLU A 5 3.90 -2.81 -13.15
C GLU A 5 2.69 -3.29 -12.32
N ASP A 6 2.23 -4.53 -12.53
CA ASP A 6 1.12 -5.15 -11.77
C ASP A 6 1.32 -5.25 -10.24
N ARG A 7 2.55 -5.00 -9.76
CA ARG A 7 2.85 -5.05 -8.32
C ARG A 7 2.73 -3.69 -7.66
N TRP A 8 2.75 -2.59 -8.41
CA TRP A 8 2.58 -1.26 -7.84
C TRP A 8 1.13 -1.05 -7.40
N ASP A 9 0.15 -1.46 -8.22
CA ASP A 9 -1.28 -1.38 -7.89
C ASP A 9 -1.58 -2.15 -6.60
N ILE A 10 -1.09 -3.40 -6.49
CA ILE A 10 -1.26 -4.21 -5.28
C ILE A 10 -0.61 -3.55 -4.05
N LEU A 11 0.54 -2.89 -4.22
CA LEU A 11 1.17 -2.16 -3.11
C LEU A 11 0.35 -0.92 -2.73
N SER A 12 -0.25 -0.25 -3.71
CA SER A 12 -1.15 0.88 -3.49
C SER A 12 -2.39 0.45 -2.70
N ASP A 13 -3.08 -0.59 -3.18
CA ASP A 13 -4.26 -1.18 -2.54
C ASP A 13 -3.98 -1.57 -1.08
N ILE A 14 -2.80 -2.16 -0.81
CA ILE A 14 -2.42 -2.55 0.55
C ILE A 14 -2.09 -1.32 1.41
N LEU A 15 -1.40 -0.32 0.86
CA LEU A 15 -0.93 0.84 1.59
C LEU A 15 -2.03 1.87 1.86
N GLU A 16 -3.00 2.03 0.96
CA GLU A 16 -4.08 3.01 1.05
C GLU A 16 -4.86 2.94 2.37
N PRO A 17 -5.49 1.81 2.76
CA PRO A 17 -6.25 1.74 4.00
C PRO A 17 -5.38 1.92 5.25
N ILE A 18 -4.08 1.56 5.18
CA ILE A 18 -3.14 1.75 6.29
C ILE A 18 -2.69 3.22 6.36
N TYR A 19 -2.54 3.88 5.22
CA TYR A 19 -2.20 5.30 5.15
C TYR A 19 -3.34 6.18 5.70
N GLU A 20 -4.59 5.90 5.32
CA GLU A 20 -5.75 6.66 5.77
C GLU A 20 -6.03 6.53 7.27
N ASN A 21 -5.82 5.33 7.84
CA ASN A 21 -6.14 5.03 9.23
C ASN A 21 -4.91 5.04 10.16
N GLU A 22 -3.72 5.35 9.61
CA GLU A 22 -2.37 5.21 10.21
C GLU A 22 -1.97 3.78 10.63
N SER A 23 -2.94 2.93 10.96
CA SER A 23 -2.77 1.52 11.24
C SER A 23 -3.99 0.72 10.77
N CYS A 24 -3.79 -0.57 10.53
CA CYS A 24 -4.85 -1.48 10.13
C CYS A 24 -4.64 -2.88 10.71
N ASN A 25 -5.73 -3.56 11.04
CA ASN A 25 -5.69 -4.96 11.45
C ASN A 25 -5.44 -5.86 10.24
N PHE A 26 -4.55 -6.83 10.37
CA PHE A 26 -4.26 -7.79 9.29
C PHE A 26 -5.52 -8.52 8.80
N SER A 27 -6.42 -8.91 9.71
CA SER A 27 -7.69 -9.55 9.36
C SER A 27 -8.68 -8.62 8.63
N LYS A 28 -8.55 -7.30 8.79
CA LYS A 28 -9.34 -6.32 8.03
C LYS A 28 -8.78 -6.22 6.61
N LEU A 29 -7.46 -6.11 6.47
CA LEU A 29 -6.77 -6.18 5.18
C LEU A 29 -7.09 -7.47 4.42
N GLU A 30 -7.12 -8.64 5.09
CA GLU A 30 -7.50 -9.89 4.43
C GLU A 30 -8.93 -9.91 3.85
N LYS A 31 -9.85 -9.13 4.44
CA LYS A 31 -11.24 -9.06 3.98
C LYS A 31 -11.43 -8.01 2.89
N GLU A 32 -10.72 -6.90 2.99
CA GLU A 32 -10.82 -5.79 2.04
C GLU A 32 -10.02 -6.06 0.76
N MET A 33 -8.91 -6.80 0.88
CA MET A 33 -8.08 -7.13 -0.27
C MET A 33 -8.63 -8.34 -1.02
N ASN A 34 -8.80 -8.22 -2.34
CA ASN A 34 -9.11 -9.35 -3.23
C ASN A 34 -7.84 -10.17 -3.55
N LEU A 35 -7.09 -10.55 -2.51
CA LEU A 35 -5.81 -11.24 -2.62
C LEU A 35 -5.80 -12.51 -1.75
N PRO A 36 -5.21 -13.62 -2.23
CA PRO A 36 -4.96 -14.78 -1.39
C PRO A 36 -4.14 -14.40 -0.14
N THR A 37 -4.56 -14.84 1.04
CA THR A 37 -3.88 -14.61 2.33
C THR A 37 -2.36 -14.79 2.25
N GLN A 38 -1.89 -15.85 1.57
CA GLN A 38 -0.45 -16.10 1.44
C GLN A 38 0.28 -15.02 0.63
N LYS A 39 -0.35 -14.47 -0.41
CA LYS A 39 0.22 -13.34 -1.17
C LYS A 39 0.24 -12.08 -0.32
N LEU A 40 -0.85 -11.77 0.39
CA LEU A 40 -0.90 -10.62 1.29
C LEU A 40 0.21 -10.71 2.36
N LYS A 41 0.40 -11.88 3.00
CA LYS A 41 1.48 -12.10 3.96
C LYS A 41 2.86 -11.82 3.37
N LYS A 42 3.12 -12.21 2.12
CA LYS A 42 4.39 -11.94 1.44
C LYS A 42 4.60 -10.45 1.21
N TYR A 43 3.57 -9.71 0.80
CA TYR A 43 3.65 -8.27 0.61
C TYR A 43 3.85 -7.52 1.92
N ILE A 44 3.10 -7.86 2.97
CA ILE A 44 3.27 -7.26 4.30
C ILE A 44 4.66 -7.57 4.87
N ALA A 45 5.14 -8.81 4.72
CA ALA A 45 6.50 -9.18 5.14
C ALA A 45 7.58 -8.42 4.35
N PHE A 46 7.39 -8.22 3.04
CA PHE A 46 8.28 -7.42 2.22
C PHE A 46 8.29 -5.95 2.67
N LEU A 47 7.12 -5.34 2.79
CA LEU A 47 6.98 -3.94 3.21
C LEU A 47 7.52 -3.70 4.62
N SER A 48 7.32 -4.65 5.53
CA SER A 48 7.88 -4.57 6.88
C SER A 48 9.39 -4.80 6.90
N GLY A 49 9.91 -5.78 6.15
CA GLY A 49 11.34 -6.03 6.02
C GLY A 49 12.11 -4.82 5.47
N GLU A 50 11.50 -4.06 4.56
CA GLU A 50 12.05 -2.81 4.01
C GLU A 50 11.78 -1.57 4.89
N ARG A 51 11.15 -1.75 6.05
CA ARG A 51 10.79 -0.71 7.02
C ARG A 51 9.82 0.35 6.47
N TYR A 52 8.91 -0.07 5.59
CA TYR A 52 7.76 0.75 5.17
C TYR A 52 6.57 0.58 6.13
N LEU A 53 6.42 -0.60 6.72
CA LEU A 53 5.38 -0.92 7.70
C LEU A 53 5.99 -1.47 8.98
N ASP A 54 5.42 -1.12 10.12
CA ASP A 54 5.66 -1.81 11.38
C ASP A 54 4.53 -2.80 11.64
N THR A 55 4.88 -3.98 12.13
CA THR A 55 3.90 -5.02 12.48
C THR A 55 4.03 -5.35 13.96
N GLU A 56 2.96 -5.15 14.70
CA GLU A 56 2.87 -5.46 16.12
C GLU A 56 1.84 -6.57 16.34
N ASN A 57 2.04 -7.37 17.37
CA ASN A 57 1.08 -8.41 17.74
C ASN A 57 0.52 -8.07 19.12
N GLU A 58 -0.59 -7.36 19.13
CA GLU A 58 -1.24 -6.92 20.36
C GLU A 58 -2.47 -7.81 20.61
N ASN A 59 -2.51 -8.47 21.77
CA ASN A 59 -3.61 -9.37 22.17
C ASN A 59 -3.97 -10.44 21.12
N GLY A 60 -2.96 -10.99 20.43
CA GLY A 60 -3.14 -12.00 19.39
C GLY A 60 -3.67 -11.47 18.06
N LYS A 61 -3.85 -10.15 17.93
CA LYS A 61 -4.19 -9.48 16.68
C LYS A 61 -2.94 -8.83 16.09
N LYS A 62 -2.66 -9.17 14.83
CA LYS A 62 -1.59 -8.52 14.07
C LYS A 62 -2.07 -7.16 13.60
N GLN A 63 -1.48 -6.11 14.16
CA GLN A 63 -1.67 -4.74 13.73
C GLN A 63 -0.52 -4.34 12.81
N VAL A 64 -0.86 -3.59 11.76
CA VAL A 64 0.07 -3.11 10.75
C VAL A 64 -0.01 -1.59 10.73
N THR A 65 1.11 -0.92 10.96
CA THR A 65 1.19 0.54 11.10
C THR A 65 2.10 1.10 10.02
N ILE A 66 1.70 2.24 9.42
CA ILE A 66 2.53 2.86 8.38
C ILE A 66 3.65 3.70 8.98
N THR A 67 4.87 3.48 8.50
CA THR A 67 6.03 4.30 8.89
C THR A 67 6.09 5.59 8.09
N GLY A 68 6.96 6.53 8.49
CA GLY A 68 7.28 7.70 7.67
C GLY A 68 7.76 7.33 6.26
N ARG A 69 8.57 6.26 6.12
CA ARG A 69 9.03 5.77 4.80
C ARG A 69 7.88 5.17 4.00
N GLY A 70 6.97 4.45 4.66
CA GLY A 70 5.77 3.90 4.04
C GLY A 70 4.85 4.99 3.47
N ARG A 71 4.70 6.12 4.18
CA ARG A 71 3.95 7.28 3.68
C ARG A 71 4.56 7.87 2.41
N VAL A 72 5.89 7.97 2.36
CA VAL A 72 6.61 8.42 1.15
C VAL A 72 6.42 7.43 0.02
N LEU A 73 6.54 6.13 0.28
CA LEU A 73 6.31 5.08 -0.70
C LEU A 73 4.89 5.17 -1.26
N PHE A 74 3.87 5.25 -0.41
CA PHE A 74 2.48 5.38 -0.85
C PHE A 74 2.28 6.57 -1.79
N ARG A 75 2.84 7.73 -1.48
CA ARG A 75 2.79 8.90 -2.39
C ARG A 75 3.42 8.60 -3.74
N ILE A 76 4.58 7.93 -3.77
CA ILE A 76 5.25 7.55 -5.02
C ILE A 76 4.40 6.58 -5.84
N VAL A 77 3.78 5.59 -5.18
CA VAL A 77 2.93 4.60 -5.85
C VAL A 77 1.65 5.23 -6.39
N ASN A 78 0.94 6.01 -5.57
CA ASN A 78 -0.29 6.70 -5.96
C ASN A 78 -0.05 7.75 -7.06
N LEU A 79 1.10 8.43 -7.05
CA LEU A 79 1.50 9.32 -8.16
C LEU A 79 1.75 8.57 -9.48
N ARG A 80 2.10 7.29 -9.44
CA ARG A 80 2.28 6.46 -10.65
C ARG A 80 0.96 5.95 -11.21
N GLU A 81 -0.02 5.69 -10.36
CA GLU A 81 -1.37 5.31 -10.79
C GLU A 81 -2.16 6.48 -11.39
N LYS A 82 -1.73 7.71 -11.13
CA LYS A 82 -2.24 8.91 -11.80
C LYS A 82 -1.26 9.40 -12.87
N PRO A 83 -1.25 8.84 -14.09
CA PRO A 83 -0.87 9.66 -15.23
C PRO A 83 -1.92 10.77 -15.32
N GLU A 84 -1.47 11.99 -15.07
CA GLU A 84 -2.10 13.28 -15.35
C GLU A 84 -3.45 13.19 -16.10
N LYS A 85 -4.57 13.39 -15.38
CA LYS A 85 -5.80 13.96 -15.98
C LYS A 85 -5.68 15.48 -16.18
N GLU A 86 -4.48 15.98 -16.47
CA GLU A 86 -4.20 17.39 -16.68
C GLU A 86 -3.27 17.56 -17.89
N SER A 87 -3.80 17.29 -19.08
CA SER A 87 -3.25 17.81 -20.34
C SER A 87 -4.33 17.85 -21.43
N GLU A 88 -5.53 18.33 -21.10
CA GLU A 88 -6.55 18.70 -22.10
C GLU A 88 -7.29 19.98 -21.69
N VAL A 89 -6.57 21.03 -21.27
CA VAL A 89 -7.10 22.40 -21.30
C VAL A 89 -5.96 23.35 -21.65
N LEU A 90 -5.66 23.50 -22.94
CA LEU A 90 -5.06 24.70 -23.55
C LEU A 90 -4.88 24.46 -25.07
N ALA A 91 -6.00 24.27 -25.75
CA ALA A 91 -6.07 24.40 -27.20
C ALA A 91 -7.33 25.21 -27.56
N GLU A 92 -7.41 26.44 -27.06
CA GLU A 92 -8.19 27.48 -27.72
C GLU A 92 -7.23 28.61 -28.08
N LYS A 93 -6.87 28.63 -29.37
CA LYS A 93 -6.40 29.80 -30.09
C LYS A 93 -7.31 30.00 -31.28
#